data_AF-I2QAL7-F1
#
_entry.id   AF-I2QAL7-F1
#
_cell.length_a   1.000
_cell.length_b   1.000
_cell.length_c   1.000
_cell.angle_alpha   90.00
_cell.angle_beta   90.00
_cell.angle_gamma   90.00
#
_symmetry.space_group_name_H-M   'P 1'
#
loop_
_entity.id
_entity.type
_entity.pdbx_description
1 polymer ?
#
loop_
_entity_poly.entity_id
_entity_poly.type
_entity_poly.pdbx_seq_one_letter_code
_entity_poly.pdbx_strand_id
1 'polypeptide(L)'
;MFSAFSGIEHQSNRARTPSEAAVKRLDGIGHVLSDLDLAGVRTQDELTRMLLTLDTADKCIRSIRAEFRTEAANDRLARKTEDLMALIERARDELTGSRTAKS
;
A
#
# COMPACT_ATOMS: atom_id res chain seq x y z
N MET A 1 7.03 27.15 -6.25
CA MET A 1 6.02 26.81 -7.27
C MET A 1 6.49 25.52 -7.94
N PHE A 2 6.03 24.35 -7.46
CA PHE A 2 6.46 23.05 -7.98
C PHE A 2 5.43 22.54 -8.99
N SER A 3 5.65 22.87 -10.26
CA SER A 3 4.89 22.32 -11.39
C SER A 3 5.75 21.24 -12.05
N ALA A 4 5.66 20.00 -11.56
CA ALA A 4 6.45 18.87 -12.07
C ALA A 4 5.61 17.67 -12.54
N PHE A 5 4.30 17.81 -12.72
CA PHE A 5 3.44 16.72 -13.20
C PHE A 5 2.42 17.16 -14.25
N SER A 6 2.80 18.01 -15.19
CA SER A 6 1.93 18.42 -16.30
C SER A 6 2.05 17.56 -17.56
N GLY A 7 2.66 16.37 -17.51
CA GLY A 7 3.08 15.66 -18.71
C GLY A 7 2.94 14.15 -18.73
N ILE A 8 2.13 13.54 -17.86
CA ILE A 8 1.80 12.12 -18.00
C ILE A 8 0.30 11.99 -18.32
N GLU A 9 -0.06 12.37 -19.55
CA GLU A 9 -1.21 11.76 -20.22
C GLU A 9 -0.84 10.30 -20.54
N HIS A 10 -0.89 9.43 -19.52
CA HIS A 10 -1.01 8.00 -19.74
C HIS A 10 -2.47 7.71 -20.08
N GLN A 11 -2.83 7.87 -21.35
CA GLN A 11 -4.06 7.31 -21.89
C GLN A 11 -3.97 5.78 -21.91
N SER A 12 -4.39 5.14 -20.82
CA SER A 12 -5.16 3.88 -20.84
C SER A 12 -5.60 3.56 -19.40
N ASN A 13 -6.90 3.36 -19.16
CA ASN A 13 -7.59 3.30 -17.86
C ASN A 13 -7.66 4.61 -17.06
N ARG A 14 -8.38 5.60 -17.61
CA ARG A 14 -8.98 6.67 -16.82
C ARG A 14 -10.08 6.03 -15.97
N ALA A 15 -9.92 6.05 -14.63
CA ALA A 15 -11.00 5.67 -13.74
C ALA A 15 -12.24 6.51 -14.07
N ARG A 16 -13.37 5.86 -14.32
CA ARG A 16 -14.63 6.50 -14.71
C ARG A 16 -15.41 7.01 -13.49
N THR A 17 -15.11 6.49 -12.31
CA THR A 17 -15.71 6.89 -11.04
C THR A 17 -14.66 7.16 -9.97
N PRO A 18 -14.95 8.00 -8.96
CA PRO A 18 -14.07 8.19 -7.79
C PRO A 18 -13.65 6.87 -7.14
N SER A 19 -14.58 5.91 -7.05
CA SER A 19 -14.29 4.58 -6.52
C SER A 19 -13.33 3.77 -7.40
N GLU A 20 -13.46 3.79 -8.73
CA GLU A 20 -12.49 3.15 -9.62
C GLU A 20 -11.08 3.76 -9.47
N ALA A 21 -11.01 5.07 -9.23
CA ALA A 21 -9.73 5.75 -8.98
C ALA A 21 -9.12 5.30 -7.66
N ALA A 22 -9.94 5.12 -6.62
CA ALA A 22 -9.52 4.56 -5.34
C ALA A 22 -8.99 3.13 -5.49
N VAL A 23 -9.70 2.28 -6.24
CA VAL A 23 -9.22 0.91 -6.49
C VAL A 23 -7.88 0.93 -7.24
N LYS A 24 -7.71 1.79 -8.25
CA LYS A 24 -6.44 1.91 -8.98
C LYS A 24 -5.29 2.39 -8.07
N ARG A 25 -5.57 3.32 -7.14
CA ARG A 25 -4.60 3.72 -6.10
C ARG A 25 -4.19 2.53 -5.23
N LEU A 26 -5.16 1.73 -4.78
CA LEU A 26 -4.87 0.49 -4.04
C LEU A 26 -4.11 -0.54 -4.89
N ASP A 27 -4.31 -0.60 -6.22
CA ASP A 27 -3.55 -1.51 -7.11
C ASP A 27 -2.07 -1.09 -7.13
N GLY A 28 -1.81 0.21 -7.27
CA GLY A 28 -0.46 0.75 -7.22
C GLY A 28 0.24 0.46 -5.90
N ILE A 29 -0.45 0.62 -4.77
CA ILE A 29 0.10 0.28 -3.45
C ILE A 29 0.40 -1.22 -3.36
N GLY A 30 -0.54 -2.08 -3.80
CA GLY A 30 -0.33 -3.53 -3.83
C GLY A 30 0.88 -3.96 -4.66
N HIS A 31 1.11 -3.32 -5.81
CA HIS A 31 2.28 -3.57 -6.64
C HIS A 31 3.59 -3.18 -5.96
N VAL A 32 3.63 -2.00 -5.31
CA VAL A 32 4.81 -1.60 -4.54
C VAL A 32 5.09 -2.58 -3.40
N LEU A 33 4.05 -3.08 -2.72
CA LEU A 33 4.20 -4.06 -1.65
C LEU A 33 4.68 -5.43 -2.16
N SER A 34 4.25 -5.86 -3.35
CA SER A 34 4.68 -7.14 -3.93
C SER A 34 6.16 -7.15 -4.34
N ASP A 35 6.73 -5.96 -4.61
CA ASP A 35 8.11 -5.81 -5.03
C ASP A 35 9.08 -5.69 -3.84
N LEU A 36 8.57 -5.72 -2.60
CA LEU A 36 9.41 -5.66 -1.40
C LEU A 36 10.15 -6.99 -1.18
N ASP A 37 11.48 -6.94 -1.24
CA ASP A 37 12.33 -8.07 -0.86
C ASP A 37 12.51 -8.15 0.66
N LEU A 38 11.57 -8.82 1.32
CA LEU A 38 11.59 -9.03 2.77
C LEU A 38 12.74 -9.95 3.20
N ALA A 39 13.11 -10.93 2.36
CA ALA A 39 14.16 -11.91 2.65
C ALA A 39 15.58 -11.31 2.50
N GLY A 40 15.73 -10.28 1.66
CA GLY A 40 16.97 -9.57 1.43
C GLY A 40 17.40 -8.61 2.54
N VAL A 41 16.57 -8.39 3.56
CA VAL A 41 16.87 -7.48 4.68
C VAL A 41 17.99 -8.06 5.56
N ARG A 42 19.15 -7.39 5.60
CA ARG A 42 20.34 -7.85 6.35
C ARG A 42 20.78 -6.89 7.46
N THR A 43 20.38 -5.62 7.39
CA THR A 43 20.82 -4.58 8.31
C THR A 43 19.66 -3.97 9.11
N GLN A 44 20.01 -3.29 10.21
CA GLN A 44 19.04 -2.52 10.99
C GLN A 44 18.39 -1.40 10.18
N ASP A 45 19.17 -0.73 9.33
CA ASP A 45 18.69 0.39 8.54
C ASP A 45 17.77 -0.07 7.41
N GLU A 46 18.04 -1.22 6.79
CA GLU A 46 17.13 -1.86 5.84
C GLU A 46 15.81 -2.26 6.51
N LEU A 47 15.86 -2.89 7.69
CA LEU A 47 14.63 -3.20 8.43
C LEU A 47 13.83 -1.94 8.73
N THR A 48 14.51 -0.90 9.23
CA THR A 48 13.85 0.35 9.63
C THR A 48 13.19 1.00 8.41
N ARG A 49 13.87 1.04 7.27
CA ARG A 49 13.29 1.53 6.00
C ARG A 49 12.11 0.67 5.56
N MET A 50 12.21 -0.65 5.65
CA MET A 50 11.13 -1.56 5.27
C MET A 50 9.88 -1.35 6.13
N LEU A 51 10.05 -1.28 7.45
CA LEU A 51 8.95 -1.01 8.39
C LEU A 51 8.32 0.36 8.15
N LEU A 52 9.11 1.38 7.83
CA LEU A 52 8.60 2.71 7.49
C LEU A 52 7.78 2.69 6.19
N THR A 53 8.22 1.94 5.17
CA THR A 53 7.46 1.74 3.94
C THR A 53 6.12 1.06 4.22
N LEU A 54 6.11 0.01 5.04
CA LEU A 54 4.88 -0.71 5.44
C LEU A 54 3.91 0.19 6.23
N ASP A 55 4.41 0.99 7.17
CA ASP A 55 3.60 1.96 7.92
C ASP A 55 3.03 3.06 7.02
N THR A 56 3.82 3.57 6.07
CA THR A 56 3.37 4.56 5.10
C THR A 56 2.27 3.99 4.20
N ALA A 57 2.42 2.75 3.73
CA ALA A 57 1.41 2.07 2.93
C ALA A 57 0.10 1.86 3.71
N ASP A 58 0.17 1.40 4.97
CA ASP A 58 -1.01 1.24 5.84
C ASP A 58 -1.76 2.57 6.04
N LYS A 59 -1.03 3.66 6.30
CA LYS A 59 -1.62 5.01 6.39
C LYS A 59 -2.30 5.43 5.09
N CYS A 60 -1.65 5.22 3.94
CA CYS A 60 -2.25 5.54 2.64
C CYS A 60 -3.54 4.75 2.39
N ILE A 61 -3.54 3.44 2.68
CA ILE A 61 -4.71 2.57 2.54
C ILE A 61 -5.86 3.03 3.44
N ARG A 62 -5.57 3.36 4.71
CA ARG A 62 -6.59 3.87 5.65
C ARG A 62 -7.19 5.20 5.20
N SER A 63 -6.36 6.10 4.69
CA SER A 63 -6.82 7.38 4.12
C SER A 63 -7.74 7.16 2.93
N ILE A 64 -7.35 6.29 1.99
CA ILE A 64 -8.20 5.91 0.85
C ILE A 64 -9.52 5.32 1.36
N ARG A 65 -9.51 4.36 2.29
CA ARG A 65 -10.75 3.79 2.84
C ARG A 65 -11.63 4.85 3.51
N ALA A 66 -11.05 5.81 4.21
CA ALA A 66 -11.79 6.88 4.89
C ALA A 66 -12.54 7.79 3.90
N GLU A 67 -11.94 8.09 2.75
CA GLU A 67 -12.55 8.90 1.68
C GLU A 67 -13.89 8.33 1.17
N PHE A 68 -14.10 7.01 1.27
CA PHE A 68 -15.23 6.30 0.65
C PHE A 68 -16.18 5.65 1.67
N ARG A 69 -16.08 5.99 2.97
CA ARG A 69 -16.96 5.40 4.02
C ARG A 69 -18.45 5.74 3.84
N THR A 70 -18.77 6.82 3.15
CA THR A 70 -20.13 7.34 2.96
C THR A 70 -20.75 6.96 1.61
N GLU A 71 -19.94 6.53 0.63
CA GLU A 71 -20.43 5.96 -0.61
C GLU A 71 -20.93 4.54 -0.31
N ALA A 72 -22.19 4.24 -0.64
CA ALA A 72 -22.83 2.95 -0.36
C ALA A 72 -21.86 1.80 -0.66
N ALA A 73 -21.56 1.02 0.39
CA ALA A 73 -20.54 -0.01 0.48
C ALA A 73 -19.96 -0.45 -0.87
N ASN A 74 -18.84 0.16 -1.26
CA ASN A 74 -18.08 -0.38 -2.37
C ASN A 74 -17.35 -1.63 -1.86
N ASP A 75 -18.06 -2.76 -1.83
CA ASP A 75 -17.56 -4.04 -1.31
C ASP A 75 -16.24 -4.47 -1.95
N ARG A 76 -15.98 -4.05 -3.19
CA ARG A 76 -14.71 -4.27 -3.88
C ARG A 76 -13.59 -3.45 -3.24
N LEU A 77 -13.82 -2.17 -2.96
CA LEU A 77 -12.86 -1.31 -2.28
C LEU A 77 -12.61 -1.76 -0.83
N ALA A 78 -13.67 -2.16 -0.11
CA ALA A 78 -13.59 -2.63 1.26
C ALA A 78 -12.75 -3.92 1.35
N ARG A 79 -13.11 -4.96 0.59
CA ARG A 79 -12.35 -6.23 0.55
C ARG A 79 -10.90 -6.00 0.17
N LYS A 80 -10.65 -5.21 -0.87
CA LYS A 80 -9.28 -4.94 -1.30
C LYS A 80 -8.45 -4.19 -0.25
N THR A 81 -9.07 -3.28 0.49
CA THR A 81 -8.41 -2.61 1.61
C THR A 81 -8.03 -3.62 2.69
N GLU A 82 -8.96 -4.49 3.06
CA GLU A 82 -8.74 -5.54 4.07
C GLU A 82 -7.62 -6.50 3.65
N ASP A 83 -7.63 -6.95 2.39
CA ASP A 83 -6.57 -7.80 1.82
C ASP A 83 -5.18 -7.15 1.93
N LEU A 84 -5.08 -5.86 1.57
CA LEU A 84 -3.81 -5.13 1.64
C LEU A 84 -3.36 -4.87 3.09
N MET A 85 -4.29 -4.58 4.00
CA MET A 85 -3.96 -4.43 5.43
C MET A 85 -3.43 -5.74 6.00
N ALA A 86 -4.07 -6.87 5.67
CA ALA A 86 -3.61 -8.19 6.10
C ALA A 86 -2.24 -8.56 5.51
N LEU A 87 -1.97 -8.19 4.26
CA LEU A 87 -0.65 -8.35 3.63
C LEU A 87 0.43 -7.57 4.39
N ILE A 88 0.15 -6.31 4.72
CA ILE A 88 1.09 -5.46 5.47
C ILE A 88 1.35 -6.04 6.86
N GLU A 89 0.32 -6.52 7.55
CA GLU A 89 0.47 -7.14 8.87
C GLU A 89 1.35 -8.38 8.78
N ARG A 90 1.12 -9.27 7.82
CA ARG A 90 1.97 -10.44 7.60
C ARG A 90 3.42 -10.05 7.30
N ALA A 91 3.64 -9.03 6.46
CA ALA A 91 4.99 -8.56 6.15
C ALA A 91 5.70 -8.00 7.40
N ARG A 92 4.98 -7.28 8.28
CA ARG A 92 5.53 -6.82 9.56
C ARG A 92 5.89 -8.00 10.47
N ASP A 93 5.05 -9.01 10.53
CA ASP A 93 5.28 -10.20 11.34
C ASP A 93 6.50 -11.00 10.83
N GLU A 94 6.65 -11.14 9.52
CA GLU A 94 7.83 -11.80 8.93
C GLU A 94 9.13 -11.04 9.26
N LEU A 95 9.13 -9.72 9.13
CA LEU A 95 10.30 -8.88 9.41
C LEU A 95 10.69 -8.86 10.89
N THR A 96 9.70 -8.90 11.80
CA THR A 96 9.93 -8.83 13.26
C THR A 96 10.14 -10.21 13.88
N GLY A 97 9.43 -11.24 13.40
CA GLY A 97 9.58 -12.64 13.79
C GLY A 97 10.89 -13.28 13.32
N SER A 98 11.43 -12.86 12.17
CA SER A 98 12.76 -13.30 11.70
C SER A 98 13.91 -12.88 12.63
N ARG A 99 13.70 -11.91 13.53
CA ARG A 99 14.70 -11.48 14.50
C ARG A 99 14.61 -12.17 15.85
N THR A 100 13.41 -12.50 16.32
CA THR A 100 13.26 -13.21 17.59
C THR A 100 13.80 -14.64 17.52
N ALA A 101 13.79 -15.26 16.33
CA ALA A 101 14.41 -16.56 16.10
C ALA A 101 15.96 -16.53 16.00
N LYS A 102 16.58 -15.34 15.99
CA LYS A 102 18.04 -15.14 15.84
C LYS A 102 18.72 -14.56 17.08
N SER A 103 18.03 -14.52 18.22
CA SER A 103 18.56 -14.06 19.51
C SER A 103 18.93 -15.22 20.42
#